data_AF-A0A7V8F3H3-F1
#
_entry.id   AF-A0A7V8F3H3-F1
#
_cell.length_a   1.000
_cell.length_b   1.000
_cell.length_c   1.000
_cell.angle_alpha   90.00
_cell.angle_beta   90.00
_cell.angle_gamma   90.00
#
_symmetry.space_group_name_H-M   'P 1'
#
loop_
_entity.id
_entity.type
_entity.pdbx_description
1 polymer ?
#
loop_
_entity_poly.entity_id
_entity_poly.type
_entity_poly.pdbx_seq_one_letter_code
_entity_poly.pdbx_strand_id
1 'polypeptide(L)' 'MPAACPAHQKPPHMKTRAITVEIAVAWWFRWYVATLTLVAALMSAEPDPEKLARVLLKAIRVRVVR' A
#
# COMPACT_ATOMS: atom_id res chain seq x y z
N MET A 1 27.71 -38.69 -34.06
CA MET A 1 27.79 -38.15 -32.69
C MET A 1 26.40 -37.70 -32.28
N PRO A 2 25.68 -38.39 -31.38
CA PRO A 2 24.33 -37.98 -31.00
C PRO A 2 24.40 -36.87 -29.94
N ALA A 3 23.66 -35.80 -30.19
CA ALA A 3 23.49 -34.67 -29.27
C ALA A 3 22.66 -35.10 -28.06
N ALA A 4 23.24 -34.99 -26.87
CA ALA A 4 22.54 -35.23 -25.61
C ALA A 4 21.46 -34.16 -25.40
N CYS A 5 20.22 -34.57 -25.13
CA CYS A 5 19.13 -33.67 -24.73
C CYS A 5 19.43 -33.07 -23.35
N PRO A 6 19.21 -31.75 -23.14
CA PRO A 6 19.40 -31.14 -21.83
C PRO A 6 18.30 -31.58 -20.86
N ALA A 7 18.74 -32.02 -19.68
CA ALA A 7 17.90 -32.48 -18.58
C ALA A 7 16.90 -31.42 -18.12
N HIS A 8 15.65 -31.85 -17.89
CA HIS A 8 14.60 -31.08 -17.23
C HIS A 8 15.09 -30.53 -15.88
N GLN A 9 15.32 -29.21 -15.79
CA GLN A 9 15.51 -28.52 -14.51
C GLN A 9 14.16 -28.41 -13.80
N LYS A 10 14.07 -29.03 -12.62
CA LYS A 10 12.94 -28.89 -11.70
C LYS A 10 12.87 -27.44 -11.20
N PRO A 11 11.73 -26.74 -11.31
CA PRO A 11 11.64 -25.35 -10.91
C PRO A 11 11.92 -25.21 -9.40
N PRO A 12 12.63 -24.15 -8.97
CA PRO A 12 12.93 -23.92 -7.57
C PRO A 12 11.63 -23.74 -6.77
N HIS A 13 11.54 -24.42 -5.64
CA HIS A 13 10.46 -24.24 -4.68
C HIS A 13 10.43 -22.78 -4.18
N MET A 14 9.52 -21.97 -4.71
CA MET A 14 9.21 -20.63 -4.18
C MET A 14 8.69 -20.78 -2.75
N LYS A 15 9.54 -20.43 -1.78
CA LYS A 15 9.12 -20.29 -0.38
C LYS A 15 8.26 -19.02 -0.28
N THR A 16 6.95 -19.17 -0.40
CA THR A 16 5.99 -18.09 -0.12
C THR A 16 6.08 -17.75 1.36
N ARG A 17 6.78 -16.67 1.70
CA ARG A 17 6.77 -16.12 3.05
C ARG A 17 5.52 -15.26 3.17
N ALA A 18 4.52 -15.75 3.91
CA ALA A 18 3.37 -14.94 4.29
C ALA A 18 3.84 -13.88 5.29
N ILE A 19 3.62 -12.60 4.97
CA ILE A 19 3.87 -11.48 5.86
C ILE A 19 2.50 -10.89 6.20
N THR A 20 2.09 -11.00 7.45
CA THR A 20 0.84 -10.41 7.91
C THR A 20 1.10 -8.94 8.25
N VAL A 21 0.28 -8.04 7.72
CA VAL A 21 0.41 -6.60 7.95
C VAL A 21 -0.91 -6.09 8.52
N GLU A 22 -0.83 -5.49 9.70
CA GLU A 22 -1.94 -4.76 10.32
C GLU A 22 -1.86 -3.29 9.93
N ILE A 23 -2.93 -2.78 9.36
CA ILE A 23 -3.06 -1.36 8.98
C ILE A 23 -4.11 -0.75 9.91
N ALA A 24 -3.68 0.11 10.82
CA ALA A 24 -4.55 0.87 11.70
C ALA A 24 -4.73 2.29 11.14
N VAL A 25 -5.98 2.71 10.96
CA VAL A 25 -6.33 4.06 10.50
C VAL A 25 -6.91 4.84 11.67
N ALA A 26 -6.44 6.08 11.86
CA ALA A 26 -6.94 6.96 12.89
C ALA A 26 -8.42 7.32 12.65
N TRP A 27 -9.24 7.24 13.69
CA TRP A 27 -10.70 7.44 13.60
C TRP A 27 -11.09 8.81 13.03
N TRP A 28 -10.31 9.86 13.31
CA TRP A 28 -10.55 11.23 12.83
C TRP A 28 -10.24 11.41 11.34
N PHE A 29 -9.46 10.50 10.73
CA PHE A 29 -9.00 10.66 9.35
C PHE A 29 -10.16 10.65 8.35
N ARG A 30 -11.21 9.87 8.62
CA ARG A 30 -12.39 9.81 7.75
C ARG A 30 -13.10 11.16 7.66
N TRP A 31 -13.29 11.82 8.79
CA TRP A 31 -13.92 13.14 8.85
C TRP A 31 -13.04 14.21 8.20
N TYR A 32 -11.71 14.12 8.39
CA TYR A 32 -10.78 15.01 7.71
C TYR A 32 -10.91 14.94 6.18
N VAL A 33 -10.95 13.72 5.61
CA VAL A 33 -11.09 13.54 4.16
C VAL A 33 -12.45 14.08 3.67
N ALA A 34 -13.53 13.83 4.39
CA ALA A 34 -14.85 14.34 4.02
C ALA A 34 -14.93 15.88 4.03
N THR A 35 -14.32 16.52 5.02
CA THR A 35 -14.24 17.99 5.06
C THR A 35 -13.33 18.51 3.95
N LEU A 36 -12.21 17.84 3.69
CA LEU A 36 -11.28 18.24 2.63
C LEU A 36 -11.93 18.15 1.25
N THR A 37 -12.69 17.09 0.96
CA THR A 37 -13.42 16.95 -0.31
C THR A 37 -14.53 17.99 -0.44
N LEU A 38 -15.26 18.27 0.63
CA LEU A 38 -16.28 19.32 0.64
C LEU A 38 -15.66 20.69 0.36
N VAL A 39 -14.58 21.06 1.05
CA VAL A 39 -13.89 22.34 0.87
C VAL A 39 -13.29 22.44 -0.54
N ALA A 40 -12.67 21.37 -1.04
CA ALA A 40 -12.15 21.33 -2.41
C ALA A 40 -13.25 21.57 -3.45
N ALA A 41 -14.42 20.96 -3.27
CA ALA A 41 -15.57 21.18 -4.13
C ALA A 41 -16.10 22.63 -4.04
N LEU A 42 -16.23 23.18 -2.83
CA LEU A 42 -16.71 24.56 -2.62
C LEU A 42 -15.76 25.61 -3.18
N MET A 43 -14.45 25.39 -3.06
CA MET A 43 -13.42 26.32 -3.51
C MET A 43 -13.04 26.09 -4.98
N SER A 44 -13.57 25.05 -5.63
CA SER A 44 -13.14 24.60 -6.97
C SER A 44 -11.61 24.52 -7.08
N ALA A 45 -10.97 24.03 -6.02
CA ALA A 45 -9.52 23.99 -5.87
C ALA A 45 -9.08 22.58 -5.48
N GLU A 46 -7.99 22.11 -6.07
CA GLU A 46 -7.42 20.83 -5.70
C GLU A 46 -6.73 20.91 -4.34
N PRO A 47 -6.91 19.88 -3.48
CA PRO A 47 -6.20 19.82 -2.22
C PRO A 47 -4.71 19.59 -2.46
N ASP A 48 -3.87 20.30 -1.72
CA ASP A 48 -2.42 20.13 -1.75
C ASP A 48 -2.02 18.67 -1.42
N PRO A 49 -1.42 17.94 -2.39
CA PRO A 49 -1.07 16.54 -2.21
C PRO A 49 0.05 16.33 -1.17
N GLU A 50 0.95 17.29 -1.00
CA GLU A 50 2.04 17.19 -0.01
C GLU A 50 1.51 17.31 1.42
N LYS A 51 0.53 18.20 1.63
CA LYS A 51 -0.18 18.29 2.90
C LYS A 51 -0.98 17.02 3.18
N LEU A 52 -1.67 16.48 2.18
CA LEU A 52 -2.42 15.23 2.32
C LEU A 52 -1.50 14.05 2.68
N ALA A 53 -0.33 13.93 2.04
CA ALA A 53 0.66 12.91 2.34
C ALA A 53 1.14 12.96 3.80
N ARG A 54 1.42 14.16 4.32
CA ARG A 54 1.82 14.35 5.73
C ARG A 54 0.72 13.94 6.71
N VAL A 55 -0.55 14.21 6.37
CA VAL A 55 -1.70 13.81 7.19
C VAL A 55 -1.90 12.28 7.13
N LEU A 56 -1.76 11.69 5.95
CA LEU A 56 -1.81 10.23 5.75
C LEU A 56 -0.76 9.50 6.59
N LEU A 57 0.48 9.97 6.61
CA LEU A 57 1.55 9.41 7.43
C LEU A 57 1.26 9.48 8.94
N LYS A 58 0.47 10.46 9.39
CA LYS A 58 0.04 10.57 10.79
C LYS A 58 -1.20 9.71 11.09
N ALA A 59 -2.06 9.54 10.10
CA ALA A 59 -3.31 8.83 10.23
C ALA A 59 -3.16 7.31 10.12
N ILE A 60 -2.23 6.82 9.30
CA ILE A 60 -2.05 5.40 9.03
C ILE A 60 -0.84 4.88 9.81
N ARG A 61 -1.07 3.89 10.66
CA ARG A 61 -0.01 3.08 11.28
C ARG A 61 -0.01 1.71 10.67
N VAL A 62 1.16 1.28 10.19
CA VAL A 62 1.38 -0.04 9.65
C VAL A 62 2.23 -0.83 10.63
N ARG A 63 1.78 -2.02 11.01
CA ARG A 63 2.51 -2.96 11.87
C ARG A 63 2.69 -4.27 11.13
N VAL A 64 3.89 -4.82 11.15
CA VAL A 64 4.16 -6.15 10.62
C VAL A 64 3.94 -7.14 11.76
N VAL A 65 3.00 -8.08 11.56
CA VAL A 65 2.74 -9.19 12.46
C VAL A 65 3.42 -10.42 11.86
N ARG A 66 4.38 -10.98 12.60
CA ARG A 66 5.16 -12.16 12.18
C ARG A 66 4.38 -13.44 12.39
#